data_AF-A0A5C5BBC7-F1
#
_entry.id   AF-A0A5C5BBC7-F1
#
_cell.length_a   1.000
_cell.length_b   1.000
_cell.length_c   1.000
_cell.angle_alpha   90.00
_cell.angle_beta   90.00
_cell.angle_gamma   90.00
#
_symmetry.space_group_name_H-M   'P 1'
#
loop_
_entity.id
_entity.type
_entity.pdbx_description
1 polymer ?
#
loop_
_entity_poly.entity_id
_entity_poly.type
_entity_poly.pdbx_seq_one_letter_code
_entity_poly.pdbx_strand_id
1 'polypeptide(L)' 'MGTRTIVETLSDLSGQKADRLVTFGVGSARYEIDLTDSEAHAFLELLQPYIEVARKAPKA' A
#
# COMPACT_ATOMS: atom_id res chain seq x y z
N MET A 1 10.03 -38.69 6.25
CA MET A 1 10.39 -37.26 6.04
C MET A 1 9.10 -36.46 6.02
N GLY A 2 9.09 -35.26 6.59
CA GLY A 2 7.91 -34.37 6.63
C GLY A 2 8.21 -33.03 5.96
N THR A 3 7.19 -32.43 5.34
CA THR A 3 7.26 -31.13 4.68
C THR A 3 6.72 -30.01 5.57
N ARG A 4 7.37 -28.83 5.51
CA ARG A 4 6.88 -27.59 6.14
C ARG A 4 6.59 -26.56 5.05
N THR A 5 5.37 -26.03 5.04
CA THR A 5 4.98 -24.90 4.18
C THR A 5 5.04 -23.62 5.01
N ILE A 6 5.68 -22.58 4.47
CA ILE A 6 5.70 -21.23 5.05
C ILE A 6 4.97 -20.32 4.05
N VAL A 7 4.03 -19.53 4.57
CA VAL A 7 3.27 -18.54 3.80
C VAL A 7 3.62 -17.17 4.36
N GLU A 8 4.09 -16.28 3.50
CA GLU A 8 4.47 -14.91 3.86
C GLU A 8 3.82 -13.95 2.86
N THR A 9 3.37 -12.80 3.37
CA THR A 9 2.99 -11.66 2.54
C THR A 9 4.24 -10.79 2.34
N LEU A 10 4.57 -10.52 1.08
CA LEU A 10 5.72 -9.71 0.72
C LEU A 10 5.22 -8.38 0.15
N SER A 11 6.01 -7.33 0.35
CA SER A 11 5.82 -6.03 -0.26
C SER A 11 5.90 -6.19 -1.77
N ASP A 12 4.89 -5.69 -2.48
CA ASP A 12 4.87 -5.67 -3.94
C ASP A 12 5.96 -4.75 -4.51
N LEU A 13 6.48 -3.81 -3.70
CA LEU A 13 7.48 -2.84 -4.11
C LEU A 13 8.91 -3.39 -3.95
N SER A 14 9.27 -3.88 -2.76
CA SER A 14 10.65 -4.34 -2.46
C SER A 14 10.82 -5.85 -2.39
N GLY A 15 9.73 -6.61 -2.28
CA GLY A 15 9.78 -8.05 -1.98
C GLY A 15 10.18 -8.39 -0.54
N GLN A 16 10.34 -7.40 0.34
CA GLN A 16 10.53 -7.63 1.78
C GLN A 16 9.21 -8.08 2.43
N LYS A 17 9.23 -8.52 3.70
CA LYS A 17 7.99 -8.85 4.41
C LYS A 17 7.09 -7.62 4.50
N ALA A 18 5.86 -7.72 4.00
CA ALA A 18 4.87 -6.65 4.09
C ALA A 18 4.32 -6.54 5.52
N ASP A 19 4.04 -5.30 5.92
CA ASP A 19 3.41 -4.97 7.19
C ASP A 19 1.94 -4.59 7.00
N ARG A 20 1.57 -4.06 5.83
CA ARG A 20 0.20 -3.58 5.56
C ARG A 20 -0.17 -3.50 4.08
N LEU A 21 -1.48 -3.63 3.84
CA LEU A 21 -2.13 -3.31 2.57
C LEU A 21 -2.50 -1.82 2.51
N VAL A 22 -2.13 -1.14 1.44
CA VAL A 22 -2.50 0.25 1.16
C VAL A 22 -3.48 0.30 -0.02
N THR A 23 -4.66 0.89 0.20
CA THR A 23 -5.64 1.13 -0.87
C THR A 23 -5.53 2.58 -1.35
N PHE A 24 -5.40 2.78 -2.67
CA PHE A 24 -5.34 4.11 -3.27
C PHE A 24 -6.09 4.15 -4.60
N GLY A 25 -6.28 5.36 -5.15
CA GLY A 25 -7.03 5.57 -6.39
C GLY A 25 -6.31 6.51 -7.35
N VAL A 26 -6.38 6.20 -8.64
CA VAL A 26 -5.87 7.03 -9.74
C VAL A 26 -6.92 7.06 -10.84
N GLY A 27 -7.47 8.24 -11.12
CA GLY A 27 -8.61 8.39 -12.02
C GLY A 27 -9.83 7.63 -11.50
N SER A 28 -10.40 6.74 -12.32
CA SER A 28 -11.54 5.90 -11.95
C SER A 28 -11.13 4.54 -11.35
N ALA A 29 -9.85 4.22 -11.32
CA ALA A 29 -9.35 2.92 -10.86
C ALA A 29 -8.99 2.95 -9.36
N ARG A 30 -9.25 1.83 -8.68
CA ARG A 30 -8.80 1.55 -7.31
C ARG A 30 -7.74 0.45 -7.35
N TYR A 31 -6.70 0.63 -6.56
CA TYR A 31 -5.58 -0.29 -6.45
C TYR A 31 -5.33 -0.62 -4.99
N GLU A 32 -4.77 -1.80 -4.78
CA GLU A 32 -4.24 -2.24 -3.49
C GLU A 32 -2.79 -2.65 -3.71
N ILE A 33 -1.96 -2.39 -2.72
CA ILE A 33 -0.53 -2.72 -2.75
C ILE A 33 -0.08 -3.11 -1.34
N ASP A 34 0.56 -4.27 -1.20
CA ASP A 34 1.19 -4.71 0.04
C ASP A 34 2.54 -4.00 0.18
N LEU A 35 2.80 -3.38 1.33
CA LEU A 35 3.99 -2.58 1.59
C LEU A 35 4.54 -2.83 3.00
N THR A 36 5.83 -2.56 3.18
CA THR A 36 6.37 -2.35 4.53
C THR A 36 5.83 -1.05 5.14
N ASP A 37 5.93 -0.90 6.46
CA ASP A 37 5.51 0.33 7.14
C ASP A 37 6.29 1.57 6.65
N SER A 38 7.58 1.43 6.33
CA SER A 38 8.40 2.53 5.84
C SER A 38 8.03 2.94 4.42
N GLU A 39 7.75 1.97 3.54
CA GLU A 39 7.28 2.23 2.18
C GLU A 39 5.89 2.87 2.17
N ALA A 40 4.98 2.40 3.02
CA ALA A 40 3.66 2.98 3.17
C ALA A 40 3.74 4.43 3.68
N HIS A 41 4.66 4.73 4.60
CA HIS A 41 4.90 6.09 5.07
C HIS A 41 5.42 6.99 3.93
N ALA A 42 6.45 6.54 3.21
CA ALA A 42 7.00 7.27 2.07
C ALA A 42 5.95 7.51 0.97
N PHE A 43 5.08 6.53 0.71
CA PHE A 43 3.96 6.67 -0.22
C PHE A 43 3.00 7.80 0.19
N LEU A 44 2.64 7.87 1.48
CA LEU A 44 1.77 8.92 1.99
C LEU A 44 2.42 10.31 1.95
N GLU A 45 3.71 10.40 2.30
CA GLU A 45 4.47 11.65 2.22
C GLU A 45 4.52 12.20 0.79
N LEU A 46 4.71 11.34 -0.22
CA LEU A 46 4.70 11.74 -1.63
C LEU A 46 3.34 12.33 -2.07
N LEU A 47 2.25 11.87 -1.47
CA LEU A 47 0.90 12.36 -1.78
C LEU A 47 0.51 13.62 -1.00
N GLN A 48 1.22 13.93 0.09
CA GLN A 48 0.86 14.98 1.03
C GLN A 48 0.62 16.36 0.38
N PRO A 49 1.48 16.85 -0.55
CA PRO A 49 1.27 18.16 -1.18
C PRO A 49 -0.04 18.25 -1.97
N TYR A 50 -0.50 17.13 -2.53
CA TYR A 50 -1.77 17.07 -3.27
C TYR A 50 -2.96 16.97 -2.32
N ILE A 51 -2.82 16.17 -1.25
CA ILE A 51 -3.87 15.99 -0.24
C ILE A 51 -4.18 17.30 0.48
N GLU A 52 -3.17 18.13 0.77
CA GLU A 52 -3.34 19.40 1.48
C GLU A 52 -4.27 20.40 0.76
N VAL A 53 -4.24 20.40 -0.57
CA VAL A 53 -5.07 21.30 -1.40
C VAL A 53 -6.32 20.63 -1.98
N ALA A 54 -6.40 19.29 -1.92
CA ALA A 54 -7.51 18.54 -2.46
C ALA A 54 -8.77 18.64 -1.59
N ARG A 55 -9.94 18.60 -2.23
CA ARG A 55 -11.20 18.36 -1.54
C ARG A 55 -11.45 16.85 -1.46
N LYS A 56 -11.91 16.37 -0.30
CA LYS A 56 -12.38 14.99 -0.15
C LYS A 56 -13.50 14.71 -1.17
N ALA A 57 -13.35 13.62 -1.92
CA ALA A 57 -14.43 13.11 -2.76
C ALA A 57 -15.60 12.63 -1.88
N PRO A 58 -16.84 12.66 -2.39
CA PRO A 58 -17.96 12.00 -1.73
C PRO A 58 -17.61 10.55 -1.43
N LYS A 59 -18.06 10.05 -0.28
CA LYS A 59 -17.93 8.63 0.04
C LYS A 59 -18.75 7.86 -1.01
N ALA A 60 -18.12 6.87 -1.65
CA ALA A 60 -18.79 5.93 -2.53
C ALA A 60 -19.71 5.00 -1.74
#